data_AF-A0A7S2DJ60-F1
#
_entry.id   AF-A0A7S2DJ60-F1
#
_cell.length_a   1.000
_cell.length_b   1.000
_cell.length_c   1.000
_cell.angle_alpha   90.00
_cell.angle_beta   90.00
_cell.angle_gamma   90.00
#
_symmetry.space_group_name_H-M   'P 1'
#
loop_
_entity.id
_entity.type
_entity.pdbx_description
1 polymer ?
#
loop_
_entity_poly.entity_id
_entity_poly.type
_entity_poly.pdbx_seq_one_letter_code
_entity_poly.pdbx_strand_id
1 'polypeptide(L)'
;PSRAGKRRNCAEAEPKPYQPKINKIKIFPEPRRRQICVMLARLHGGKEETLDAVLRMDALRLSPEQVELLLINAPPMDEMQVLRKAQEEHTIDEFNVWDTAEDFILSLIAIPRHALRLQVWDFENTFEEFYDAMSLVAEEIDRGCSSLILSSRIRHLLGITLFAGNYLNGGTARGRADGFAIDALLQMKMVKTSNGDRDRPGTLVDFIAQQMEKKYPDELDQVFDEGGEAEHLRRAARRELGGAGM
;
A
#
# COMPACT_ATOMS: atom_id res chain seq x y z
N PRO A 1 -32.90 -61.16 -66.35
CA PRO A 1 -31.54 -61.52 -65.84
C PRO A 1 -31.12 -60.63 -64.66
N SER A 2 -31.20 -61.21 -63.47
CA SER A 2 -30.40 -60.94 -62.25
C SER A 2 -30.35 -59.54 -61.63
N ARG A 3 -31.14 -59.36 -60.56
CA ARG A 3 -30.86 -58.46 -59.42
C ARG A 3 -29.66 -59.01 -58.63
N ALA A 4 -28.53 -58.31 -58.62
CA ALA A 4 -27.44 -58.60 -57.68
C ALA A 4 -27.63 -57.79 -56.39
N GLY A 5 -28.02 -58.47 -55.31
CA GLY A 5 -28.13 -57.90 -53.96
C GLY A 5 -26.76 -57.55 -53.40
N LYS A 6 -26.58 -56.27 -53.03
CA LYS A 6 -25.40 -55.78 -52.33
C LYS A 6 -25.52 -56.21 -50.86
N ARG A 7 -24.81 -57.27 -50.47
CA ARG A 7 -24.67 -57.71 -49.07
C ARG A 7 -24.08 -56.56 -48.25
N ARG A 8 -24.82 -56.09 -47.25
CA ARG A 8 -24.29 -55.21 -46.20
C ARG A 8 -23.40 -56.07 -45.31
N ASN A 9 -22.11 -55.78 -45.27
CA ASN A 9 -21.25 -56.28 -44.20
C ASN A 9 -21.64 -55.55 -42.91
N CYS A 10 -22.27 -56.27 -41.99
CA CYS A 10 -22.26 -55.89 -40.58
C CYS A 10 -20.86 -56.20 -40.05
N ALA A 11 -19.99 -55.20 -40.03
CA ALA A 11 -18.80 -55.26 -39.20
C ALA A 11 -19.26 -55.09 -37.76
N GLU A 12 -19.15 -56.15 -36.96
CA GLU A 12 -19.31 -56.08 -35.51
C GLU A 12 -18.27 -55.08 -34.97
N ALA A 13 -18.76 -54.01 -34.33
CA ALA A 13 -17.89 -53.08 -33.64
C ALA A 13 -17.33 -53.78 -32.39
N GLU A 14 -16.00 -53.92 -32.33
CA GLU A 14 -15.32 -54.41 -31.13
C GLU A 14 -15.70 -53.54 -29.91
N PRO A 15 -16.02 -54.14 -28.75
CA PRO A 15 -16.35 -53.36 -27.56
C PRO A 15 -15.14 -52.54 -27.13
N LYS A 16 -15.33 -51.23 -26.97
CA LYS A 16 -14.31 -50.34 -26.41
C LYS A 16 -13.85 -50.89 -25.05
N PRO A 17 -12.54 -50.97 -24.77
CA PRO A 17 -12.05 -51.49 -23.50
C PRO A 17 -12.63 -50.69 -22.33
N TYR A 18 -13.14 -51.40 -21.32
CA TYR A 18 -13.67 -50.81 -20.10
C TYR A 18 -12.54 -50.06 -19.38
N GLN A 19 -12.60 -48.73 -19.40
CA GLN A 19 -11.75 -47.89 -18.57
C GLN A 19 -12.46 -47.69 -17.22
N PRO A 20 -11.90 -48.18 -16.10
CA PRO A 20 -12.46 -47.92 -14.78
C PRO A 20 -12.53 -46.41 -14.54
N LYS A 21 -13.66 -45.94 -14.01
CA LYS A 21 -13.89 -44.52 -13.75
C LYS A 21 -13.07 -44.09 -12.53
N ILE A 22 -12.16 -43.14 -12.72
CA ILE A 22 -11.44 -42.49 -11.63
C ILE A 22 -12.42 -41.61 -10.84
N ASN A 23 -12.55 -41.89 -9.55
CA ASN A 23 -13.29 -41.10 -8.58
C ASN A 23 -12.41 -39.95 -8.07
N LYS A 24 -12.93 -38.73 -8.15
CA LYS A 24 -12.27 -37.52 -7.65
C LYS A 24 -12.88 -37.10 -6.32
N ILE A 25 -12.09 -37.22 -5.25
CA ILE A 25 -12.51 -36.87 -3.89
C ILE A 25 -12.53 -35.34 -3.77
N LYS A 26 -13.65 -34.84 -3.25
CA LYS A 26 -14.05 -33.45 -3.26
C LYS A 26 -14.53 -33.06 -1.88
N ILE A 27 -13.77 -32.22 -1.18
CA ILE A 27 -14.04 -31.80 0.20
C ILE A 27 -14.47 -30.34 0.24
N PHE A 28 -13.81 -29.49 -0.55
CA PHE A 28 -14.14 -28.07 -0.59
C PHE A 28 -15.51 -27.84 -1.25
N PRO A 29 -16.21 -26.76 -0.87
CA PRO A 29 -17.37 -26.30 -1.62
C PRO A 29 -16.93 -25.84 -3.02
N GLU A 30 -17.82 -25.99 -4.00
CA GLU A 30 -17.55 -25.69 -5.40
C GLU A 30 -16.97 -24.28 -5.66
N PRO A 31 -17.45 -23.19 -5.01
CA PRO A 31 -16.84 -21.86 -5.17
C PRO A 31 -15.39 -21.80 -4.72
N ARG A 32 -15.04 -22.43 -3.59
CA ARG A 32 -13.68 -22.44 -3.03
C ARG A 32 -12.73 -23.23 -3.93
N ARG A 33 -13.16 -24.39 -4.45
CA ARG A 33 -12.39 -25.13 -5.46
C ARG A 33 -12.08 -24.28 -6.68
N ARG A 34 -13.08 -23.57 -7.22
CA ARG A 34 -12.88 -22.70 -8.38
C ARG A 34 -11.88 -21.60 -8.10
N GLN A 35 -11.95 -20.96 -6.92
CA GLN A 35 -10.98 -19.95 -6.50
C GLN A 35 -9.55 -20.51 -6.48
N ILE A 36 -9.35 -21.69 -5.88
CA ILE A 36 -8.04 -22.36 -5.82
C ILE A 36 -7.55 -22.73 -7.23
N CYS A 37 -8.42 -23.27 -8.09
CA CYS A 37 -8.06 -23.60 -9.47
C CYS A 37 -7.69 -22.34 -10.29
N VAL A 38 -8.37 -21.22 -10.07
CA VAL A 38 -8.05 -19.93 -10.71
C VAL A 38 -6.70 -19.41 -10.21
N MET A 39 -6.42 -19.51 -8.92
CA MET A 39 -5.09 -19.22 -8.37
C MET A 39 -4.03 -20.09 -9.05
N LEU A 40 -4.24 -21.41 -9.11
CA LEU A 40 -3.28 -22.34 -9.73
C LEU A 40 -2.99 -22.02 -11.19
N ALA A 41 -4.00 -21.57 -11.95
CA ALA A 41 -3.80 -21.15 -13.33
C ALA A 41 -2.90 -19.89 -13.48
N ARG A 42 -2.72 -19.11 -12.40
CA ARG A 42 -1.84 -17.93 -12.35
C ARG A 42 -0.45 -18.25 -11.78
N LEU A 43 -0.26 -19.46 -11.23
CA LEU A 43 1.03 -19.91 -10.72
C LEU A 43 1.81 -20.58 -11.85
N HIS A 44 2.84 -19.89 -12.32
CA HIS A 44 3.78 -20.43 -13.30
C HIS A 44 4.56 -21.62 -12.70
N GLY A 45 4.91 -22.61 -13.52
CA GLY A 45 5.68 -23.78 -13.09
C GLY A 45 4.87 -24.96 -12.54
N GLY A 46 3.58 -24.77 -12.26
CA GLY A 46 2.69 -25.85 -11.81
C GLY A 46 2.87 -26.23 -10.33
N LYS A 47 2.18 -27.30 -9.92
CA LYS A 47 2.06 -27.70 -8.49
C LYS A 47 3.42 -27.94 -7.83
N GLU A 48 4.24 -28.83 -8.39
CA GLU A 48 5.48 -29.27 -7.74
C GLU A 48 6.50 -28.14 -7.60
N GLU A 49 6.65 -27.35 -8.66
CA GLU A 49 7.51 -26.16 -8.67
C GLU A 49 7.08 -25.13 -7.63
N THR A 50 5.78 -24.83 -7.57
CA THR A 50 5.23 -23.89 -6.58
C THR A 50 5.52 -24.37 -5.16
N LEU A 51 5.24 -25.65 -4.86
CA LEU A 51 5.41 -26.19 -3.52
C LEU A 51 6.88 -26.22 -3.09
N ASP A 52 7.78 -26.60 -4.00
CA ASP A 52 9.22 -26.58 -3.74
C ASP A 52 9.73 -25.14 -3.53
N ALA A 53 9.23 -24.17 -4.31
CA ALA A 53 9.53 -22.75 -4.11
C ALA A 53 9.04 -22.23 -2.75
N VAL A 54 7.83 -22.60 -2.31
CA VAL A 54 7.32 -22.26 -0.96
C VAL A 54 8.14 -22.91 0.15
N LEU A 55 8.55 -24.17 -0.02
CA LEU A 55 9.38 -24.86 0.97
C LEU A 55 10.76 -24.22 1.12
N ARG A 56 11.36 -23.79 0.00
CA ARG A 56 12.71 -23.20 -0.05
C ARG A 56 12.73 -21.68 0.07
N MET A 57 11.58 -21.01 0.00
CA MET A 57 11.46 -19.54 -0.06
C MET A 57 12.26 -18.98 -1.25
N ASP A 58 12.06 -19.57 -2.43
CA ASP A 58 12.86 -19.27 -3.63
C ASP A 58 12.27 -18.11 -4.44
N ALA A 59 12.80 -16.91 -4.21
CA ALA A 59 12.43 -15.65 -4.89
C ALA A 59 12.65 -15.65 -6.41
N LEU A 60 13.42 -16.59 -6.97
CA LEU A 60 13.61 -16.68 -8.42
C LEU A 60 12.47 -17.42 -9.13
N ARG A 61 11.66 -18.17 -8.38
CA ARG A 61 10.61 -19.06 -8.94
C ARG A 61 9.19 -18.55 -8.71
N LEU A 62 8.98 -17.76 -7.65
CA LEU A 62 7.71 -17.10 -7.38
C LEU A 62 7.90 -15.59 -7.29
N SER A 63 7.12 -14.84 -8.06
CA SER A 63 7.10 -13.38 -7.98
C SER A 63 6.36 -12.90 -6.72
N PRO A 64 6.58 -11.64 -6.28
CA PRO A 64 5.84 -11.06 -5.17
C PRO A 64 4.33 -11.21 -5.27
N GLU A 65 3.75 -10.97 -6.46
CA GLU A 65 2.31 -11.08 -6.70
C GLU A 65 1.82 -12.53 -6.57
N GLN A 66 2.66 -13.52 -6.89
CA GLN A 66 2.32 -14.93 -6.73
C GLN A 66 2.38 -15.37 -5.27
N VAL A 67 3.34 -14.83 -4.50
CA VAL A 67 3.43 -15.04 -3.05
C VAL A 67 2.22 -14.43 -2.34
N GLU A 68 1.86 -13.19 -2.67
CA GLU A 68 0.67 -12.51 -2.15
C GLU A 68 -0.60 -13.32 -2.49
N LEU A 69 -0.72 -13.77 -3.75
CA LEU A 69 -1.85 -14.58 -4.20
C LEU A 69 -1.96 -15.89 -3.42
N LEU A 70 -0.84 -16.57 -3.15
CA LEU A 70 -0.78 -17.77 -2.31
C LEU A 70 -1.18 -17.46 -0.86
N LEU A 71 -0.72 -16.34 -0.31
CA LEU A 71 -1.01 -15.91 1.05
C LEU A 71 -2.51 -15.61 1.25
N ILE A 72 -3.13 -14.82 0.36
CA ILE A 72 -4.56 -14.48 0.40
C ILE A 72 -5.44 -15.73 0.28
N ASN A 73 -4.97 -16.75 -0.44
CA ASN A 73 -5.72 -17.99 -0.65
C ASN A 73 -5.31 -19.12 0.30
N ALA A 74 -4.35 -18.90 1.21
CA ALA A 74 -3.93 -19.90 2.18
C ALA A 74 -5.13 -20.39 3.01
N PRO A 75 -5.23 -21.71 3.28
CA PRO A 75 -6.37 -22.24 4.00
C PRO A 75 -6.36 -21.79 5.47
N PRO A 76 -7.48 -21.31 6.01
CA PRO A 76 -7.62 -21.05 7.44
C PRO A 76 -7.59 -22.35 8.26
N MET A 77 -7.43 -22.21 9.58
CA MET A 77 -7.24 -23.34 10.50
C MET A 77 -8.35 -24.39 10.45
N ASP A 78 -9.59 -23.96 10.28
CA ASP A 78 -10.77 -24.81 10.15
C ASP A 78 -10.76 -25.62 8.83
N GLU A 79 -10.45 -24.97 7.69
CA GLU A 79 -10.29 -25.67 6.40
C GLU A 79 -9.20 -26.73 6.49
N MET A 80 -8.07 -26.44 7.14
CA MET A 80 -6.98 -27.39 7.32
C MET A 80 -7.36 -28.60 8.17
N GLN A 81 -8.14 -28.40 9.24
CA GLN A 81 -8.62 -29.49 10.09
C GLN A 81 -9.55 -30.43 9.32
N VAL A 82 -10.47 -29.88 8.55
CA VAL A 82 -11.39 -30.66 7.70
C VAL A 82 -10.62 -31.47 6.67
N LEU A 83 -9.63 -30.87 5.99
CA LEU A 83 -8.80 -31.56 5.00
C LEU A 83 -7.97 -32.69 5.61
N ARG A 84 -7.36 -32.47 6.78
CA ARG A 84 -6.56 -33.52 7.46
C ARG A 84 -7.42 -34.69 7.89
N LYS A 85 -8.62 -34.43 8.42
CA LYS A 85 -9.57 -35.49 8.75
C LYS A 85 -9.97 -36.28 7.51
N ALA A 86 -10.27 -35.60 6.41
CA ALA A 86 -10.56 -36.27 5.13
C ALA A 86 -9.37 -37.12 4.64
N GLN A 87 -8.12 -36.65 4.85
CA GLN A 87 -6.91 -37.39 4.51
C GLN A 87 -6.76 -38.70 5.29
N GLU A 88 -7.28 -38.77 6.52
CA GLU A 88 -7.31 -39.98 7.35
C GLU A 88 -8.48 -40.92 6.96
N GLU A 89 -9.62 -40.36 6.56
CA GLU A 89 -10.83 -41.12 6.22
C GLU A 89 -10.80 -41.73 4.81
N HIS A 90 -10.05 -41.14 3.88
CA HIS A 90 -9.98 -41.58 2.49
C HIS A 90 -8.67 -42.29 2.16
N THR A 91 -8.76 -43.46 1.54
CA THR A 91 -7.60 -44.16 0.96
C THR A 91 -7.38 -43.69 -0.48
N ILE A 92 -6.14 -43.31 -0.81
CA ILE A 92 -5.76 -42.90 -2.17
C ILE A 92 -5.18 -44.10 -2.90
N ASP A 93 -5.73 -44.38 -4.08
CA ASP A 93 -5.33 -45.48 -4.95
C ASP A 93 -5.46 -45.07 -6.43
N GLU A 94 -5.25 -45.99 -7.36
CA GLU A 94 -5.32 -45.74 -8.81
C GLU A 94 -6.72 -45.30 -9.30
N PHE A 95 -7.77 -45.55 -8.51
CA PHE A 95 -9.16 -45.20 -8.83
C PHE A 95 -9.74 -44.10 -7.94
N ASN A 96 -9.11 -43.77 -6.82
CA ASN A 96 -9.55 -42.76 -5.85
C ASN A 96 -8.45 -41.74 -5.64
N VAL A 97 -8.60 -40.57 -6.25
CA VAL A 97 -7.63 -39.48 -6.19
C VAL A 97 -8.29 -38.20 -5.71
N TRP A 98 -7.53 -37.31 -5.09
CA TRP A 98 -8.01 -35.96 -4.76
C TRP A 98 -8.33 -35.17 -6.04
N ASP A 99 -9.35 -34.33 -5.99
CA ASP A 99 -9.53 -33.30 -7.00
C ASP A 99 -8.40 -32.25 -6.92
N THR A 100 -8.19 -31.49 -8.00
CA THR A 100 -7.00 -30.65 -8.19
C THR A 100 -6.79 -29.63 -7.06
N ALA A 101 -7.88 -29.04 -6.57
CA ALA A 101 -7.80 -28.04 -5.50
C ALA A 101 -7.42 -28.66 -4.16
N GLU A 102 -8.06 -29.77 -3.78
CA GLU A 102 -7.77 -30.53 -2.58
C GLU A 102 -6.34 -31.05 -2.58
N ASP A 103 -5.89 -31.62 -3.70
CA ASP A 103 -4.52 -32.14 -3.87
C ASP A 103 -3.46 -31.05 -3.68
N PHE A 104 -3.67 -29.87 -4.25
CA PHE A 104 -2.75 -28.75 -4.08
C PHE A 104 -2.71 -28.25 -2.64
N ILE A 105 -3.87 -27.99 -2.01
CA ILE A 105 -3.92 -27.44 -0.65
C ILE A 105 -3.39 -28.45 0.37
N LEU A 106 -3.72 -29.74 0.25
CA LEU A 106 -3.16 -30.79 1.10
C LEU A 106 -1.62 -30.82 1.02
N SER A 107 -1.07 -30.64 -0.17
CA SER A 107 0.37 -30.60 -0.36
C SER A 107 0.99 -29.31 0.20
N LEU A 108 0.30 -28.17 0.09
CA LEU A 108 0.74 -26.89 0.66
C LEU A 108 0.77 -26.96 2.19
N ILE A 109 -0.27 -27.50 2.83
CA ILE A 109 -0.34 -27.57 4.31
C ILE A 109 0.61 -28.61 4.90
N ALA A 110 1.08 -29.56 4.08
CA ALA A 110 2.13 -30.50 4.47
C ALA A 110 3.50 -29.81 4.61
N ILE A 111 3.69 -28.64 3.99
CA ILE A 111 4.90 -27.83 4.18
C ILE A 111 4.92 -27.29 5.61
N PRO A 112 6.00 -27.54 6.38
CA PRO A 112 6.12 -27.04 7.74
C PRO A 112 6.01 -25.52 7.80
N ARG A 113 5.04 -25.03 8.59
CA ARG A 113 4.79 -23.60 8.80
C ARG A 113 4.55 -22.81 7.49
N HIS A 114 3.89 -23.40 6.49
CA HIS A 114 3.59 -22.75 5.20
C HIS A 114 2.98 -21.34 5.36
N ALA A 115 2.02 -21.15 6.27
CA ALA A 115 1.40 -19.84 6.49
C ALA A 115 2.40 -18.78 6.95
N LEU A 116 3.25 -19.12 7.93
CA LEU A 116 4.30 -18.20 8.42
C LEU A 116 5.34 -17.92 7.34
N ARG A 117 5.70 -18.92 6.53
CA ARG A 117 6.62 -18.75 5.39
C ARG A 117 6.07 -17.73 4.40
N LEU A 118 4.82 -17.91 3.95
CA LEU A 118 4.17 -16.98 3.04
C LEU A 118 4.05 -15.57 3.64
N GLN A 119 3.72 -15.44 4.92
CA GLN A 119 3.66 -14.14 5.62
C GLN A 119 5.02 -13.44 5.67
N VAL A 120 6.07 -14.14 6.04
CA VAL A 120 7.43 -13.57 6.11
C VAL A 120 7.94 -13.22 4.72
N TRP A 121 7.66 -14.04 3.72
CA TRP A 121 8.06 -13.78 2.35
C TRP A 121 7.36 -12.54 1.78
N ASP A 122 6.04 -12.45 1.97
CA ASP A 122 5.24 -11.30 1.55
C ASP A 122 5.71 -10.01 2.22
N PHE A 123 6.01 -10.09 3.52
CA PHE A 123 6.64 -8.99 4.26
C PHE A 123 8.00 -8.61 3.68
N GLU A 124 8.89 -9.57 3.40
CA GLU A 124 10.21 -9.30 2.83
C GLU A 124 10.10 -8.61 1.46
N ASN A 125 9.16 -9.05 0.62
CA ASN A 125 8.93 -8.46 -0.71
C ASN A 125 8.41 -7.02 -0.65
N THR A 126 7.67 -6.65 0.40
CA THR A 126 7.00 -5.34 0.52
C THR A 126 7.72 -4.38 1.48
N PHE A 127 8.68 -4.87 2.25
CA PHE A 127 9.31 -4.11 3.33
C PHE A 127 10.07 -2.88 2.84
N GLU A 128 10.88 -3.02 1.78
CA GLU A 128 11.72 -1.92 1.29
C GLU A 128 10.87 -0.76 0.79
N GLU A 129 9.85 -1.04 -0.03
CA GLU A 129 8.91 -0.02 -0.52
C GLU A 129 8.17 0.68 0.64
N PHE A 130 7.70 -0.11 1.61
CA PHE A 130 7.02 0.44 2.78
C PHE A 130 7.95 1.30 3.65
N TYR A 131 9.17 0.82 3.89
CA TYR A 131 10.18 1.53 4.67
C TYR A 131 10.58 2.84 3.99
N ASP A 132 10.82 2.83 2.69
CA ASP A 132 11.22 4.03 1.93
C ASP A 132 10.10 5.07 1.90
N ALA A 133 8.85 4.62 1.69
CA ALA A 133 7.69 5.50 1.72
C ALA A 133 7.53 6.16 3.10
N MET A 134 7.68 5.39 4.19
CA MET A 134 7.62 5.93 5.55
C MET A 134 8.79 6.86 5.87
N SER A 135 9.99 6.48 5.47
CA SER A 135 11.22 7.26 5.73
C SER A 135 11.15 8.61 5.03
N LEU A 136 10.70 8.66 3.77
CA LEU A 136 10.51 9.91 3.04
C LEU A 136 9.52 10.84 3.75
N VAL A 137 8.40 10.29 4.24
CA VAL A 137 7.40 11.07 5.00
C VAL A 137 8.01 11.63 6.29
N ALA A 138 8.76 10.81 7.03
CA ALA A 138 9.40 11.24 8.27
C ALA A 138 10.44 12.33 8.02
N GLU A 139 11.28 12.18 7.00
CA GLU A 139 12.30 13.17 6.61
C GLU A 139 11.68 14.50 6.19
N GLU A 140 10.58 14.49 5.43
CA GLU A 140 9.92 15.72 5.02
C GLU A 140 9.32 16.48 6.21
N ILE A 141 8.71 15.76 7.16
CA ILE A 141 8.16 16.35 8.38
C ILE A 141 9.28 16.90 9.26
N ASP A 142 10.34 16.13 9.48
CA ASP A 142 11.50 16.55 10.26
C ASP A 142 12.15 17.79 9.64
N ARG A 143 12.34 17.82 8.32
CA ARG A 143 12.88 18.98 7.61
C ARG A 143 11.98 20.20 7.72
N GLY A 144 10.65 20.03 7.66
CA GLY A 144 9.69 21.11 7.89
C GLY A 144 9.77 21.67 9.32
N CYS A 145 9.76 20.81 10.33
CA CYS A 145 9.90 21.18 11.73
C CYS A 145 11.24 21.88 12.01
N SER A 146 12.34 21.31 11.52
CA SER A 146 13.68 21.87 11.63
C SER A 146 13.77 23.25 10.97
N SER A 147 13.14 23.43 9.79
CA SER A 147 13.07 24.74 9.12
C SER A 147 12.36 25.78 10.00
N LEU A 148 11.26 25.44 10.67
CA LEU A 148 10.56 26.37 11.59
C LEU A 148 11.39 26.73 12.82
N ILE A 149 12.02 25.74 13.45
CA ILE A 149 12.67 25.90 14.76
C ILE A 149 14.05 26.58 14.59
N LEU A 150 14.80 26.16 13.59
CA LEU A 150 16.21 26.54 13.43
C LEU A 150 16.39 27.79 12.57
N SER A 151 15.48 28.07 11.62
CA SER A 151 15.64 29.21 10.70
C SER A 151 15.64 30.54 11.43
N SER A 152 16.75 31.29 11.30
CA SER A 152 16.83 32.68 11.73
C SER A 152 15.89 33.57 10.93
N ARG A 153 15.68 33.28 9.64
CA ARG A 153 14.83 34.06 8.72
C ARG A 153 13.37 34.04 9.17
N ILE A 154 12.85 32.85 9.51
CA ILE A 154 11.51 32.71 10.09
C ILE A 154 11.42 33.41 11.45
N ARG A 155 12.46 33.27 12.30
CA ARG A 155 12.51 33.97 13.59
C ARG A 155 12.48 35.49 13.44
N HIS A 156 13.19 36.04 12.47
CA HIS A 156 13.18 37.46 12.13
C HIS A 156 11.80 37.92 11.66
N LEU A 157 11.17 37.17 10.76
CA LEU A 157 9.80 37.42 10.30
C LEU A 157 8.82 37.48 11.48
N LEU A 158 8.82 36.46 12.33
CA LEU A 158 7.97 36.42 13.54
C LEU A 158 8.29 37.57 14.50
N GLY A 159 9.55 37.97 14.63
CA GLY A 159 9.97 39.10 15.46
C GLY A 159 9.46 40.45 14.96
N ILE A 160 9.56 40.73 13.65
CA ILE A 160 8.99 41.95 13.06
C ILE A 160 7.46 41.95 13.22
N THR A 161 6.83 40.81 13.01
CA THR A 161 5.40 40.62 13.21
C THR A 161 4.97 40.91 14.65
N LEU A 162 5.69 40.38 15.64
CA LEU A 162 5.43 40.64 17.06
C LEU A 162 5.59 42.14 17.38
N PHE A 163 6.65 42.77 16.86
CA PHE A 163 6.89 44.19 17.07
C PHE A 163 5.76 45.06 16.50
N ALA A 164 5.33 44.79 15.27
CA ALA A 164 4.22 45.51 14.63
C ALA A 164 2.91 45.30 15.40
N GLY A 165 2.63 44.06 15.82
CA GLY A 165 1.44 43.73 16.62
C GLY A 165 1.42 44.44 17.98
N ASN A 166 2.54 44.47 18.69
CA ASN A 166 2.67 45.18 19.97
C ASN A 166 2.47 46.70 19.81
N TYR A 167 3.03 47.29 18.75
CA TYR A 167 2.84 48.71 18.46
C TYR A 167 1.38 49.05 18.16
N LEU A 168 0.73 48.30 17.28
CA LEU A 168 -0.67 48.53 16.90
C LEU A 168 -1.65 48.31 18.06
N ASN A 169 -1.36 47.37 18.95
CA ASN A 169 -2.17 47.08 20.13
C ASN A 169 -1.73 47.87 21.38
N GLY A 170 -0.86 48.88 21.21
CA GLY A 170 -0.38 49.72 22.31
C GLY A 170 -1.52 50.31 23.13
N GLY A 171 -1.39 50.26 24.46
CA GLY A 171 -2.44 50.72 25.39
C GLY A 171 -3.55 49.70 25.66
N THR A 172 -3.54 48.54 24.99
CA THR A 172 -4.41 47.40 25.32
C THR A 172 -3.63 46.31 26.06
N ALA A 173 -4.35 45.34 26.63
CA ALA A 173 -3.73 44.14 27.22
C ALA A 173 -2.91 43.30 26.21
N ARG A 174 -3.10 43.52 24.90
CA ARG A 174 -2.40 42.80 23.82
C ARG A 174 -1.14 43.53 23.31
N GLY A 175 -0.85 44.74 23.78
CA GLY A 175 0.27 45.58 23.30
C GLY A 175 1.63 45.30 23.93
N ARG A 176 1.74 44.30 24.82
CA ARG A 176 2.97 43.91 25.54
C ARG A 176 3.13 42.40 25.57
N ALA A 177 2.89 41.76 24.42
CA ALA A 177 2.99 40.31 24.31
C ALA A 177 4.46 39.88 24.09
N ASP A 178 4.83 38.75 24.69
CA ASP A 178 6.13 38.09 24.47
C ASP A 178 6.10 37.13 23.25
N GLY A 179 4.90 36.84 22.74
CA GLY A 179 4.67 35.98 21.59
C GLY A 179 3.20 35.98 21.18
N PHE A 180 2.90 35.31 20.07
CA PHE A 180 1.53 35.15 19.56
C PHE A 180 1.31 33.73 19.04
N ALA A 181 0.05 33.27 19.05
CA ALA A 181 -0.31 32.00 18.43
C ALA A 181 -0.12 32.07 16.91
N ILE A 182 0.48 31.05 16.29
CA ILE A 182 0.82 31.04 14.85
C ILE A 182 -0.38 31.37 13.96
N ASP A 183 -1.58 30.93 14.36
CA ASP A 183 -2.85 31.16 13.66
C ASP A 183 -3.16 32.66 13.48
N ALA A 184 -2.59 33.53 14.31
CA ALA A 184 -2.71 34.99 14.19
C ALA A 184 -2.11 35.51 12.87
N LEU A 185 -1.14 34.81 12.26
CA LEU A 185 -0.57 35.16 10.95
C LEU A 185 -1.66 35.23 9.87
N LEU A 186 -2.67 34.36 9.94
CA LEU A 186 -3.78 34.33 8.98
C LEU A 186 -4.66 35.59 9.04
N GLN A 187 -4.67 36.29 10.17
CA GLN A 187 -5.47 37.49 10.39
C GLN A 187 -4.79 38.77 9.88
N MET A 188 -3.48 38.74 9.63
CA MET A 188 -2.72 39.94 9.26
C MET A 188 -3.14 40.51 7.91
N LYS A 189 -3.56 39.65 6.97
CA LYS A 189 -4.11 40.06 5.67
C LYS A 189 -5.40 40.89 5.79
N MET A 190 -6.10 40.80 6.93
CA MET A 190 -7.36 41.51 7.16
C MET A 190 -7.14 42.94 7.65
N VAL A 191 -5.96 43.24 8.20
CA VAL A 191 -5.61 44.57 8.70
C VAL A 191 -5.12 45.43 7.53
N LYS A 192 -5.90 46.44 7.15
CA LYS A 192 -5.62 47.33 6.02
C LYS A 192 -5.00 48.64 6.47
N THR A 193 -4.16 49.20 5.61
CA THR A 193 -3.63 50.55 5.73
C THR A 193 -4.76 51.59 5.63
N SER A 194 -4.71 52.63 6.47
CA SER A 194 -5.73 53.68 6.51
C SER A 194 -5.65 54.68 5.35
N ASN A 195 -4.46 54.82 4.75
CA ASN A 195 -4.14 55.86 3.75
C ASN A 195 -3.73 55.27 2.38
N GLY A 196 -4.09 54.03 2.09
CA GLY A 196 -3.77 53.37 0.82
C GLY A 196 -4.69 53.78 -0.33
N ASP A 197 -4.29 53.42 -1.55
CA ASP A 197 -5.15 53.45 -2.74
C ASP A 197 -6.49 52.76 -2.44
N ARG A 198 -7.62 53.39 -2.78
CA ARG A 198 -8.95 52.81 -2.52
C ARG A 198 -9.18 51.54 -3.33
N ASP A 199 -8.50 51.38 -4.46
CA ASP A 199 -8.63 50.21 -5.34
C ASP A 199 -7.68 49.07 -4.96
N ARG A 200 -6.55 49.37 -4.28
CA ARG A 200 -5.64 48.38 -3.68
C ARG A 200 -5.06 48.88 -2.34
N PRO A 201 -5.82 48.81 -1.24
CA PRO A 201 -5.30 49.18 0.07
C PRO A 201 -4.26 48.13 0.50
N GLY A 202 -3.03 48.58 0.79
CA GLY A 202 -2.00 47.72 1.36
C GLY A 202 -2.43 47.14 2.72
N THR A 203 -1.86 46.01 3.09
CA THR A 203 -2.17 45.25 4.31
C THR A 203 -1.01 45.28 5.31
N LEU A 204 -1.26 44.78 6.53
CA LEU A 204 -0.19 44.56 7.50
C LEU A 204 0.85 43.55 7.01
N VAL A 205 0.47 42.60 6.14
CA VAL A 205 1.42 41.66 5.51
C VAL A 205 2.36 42.42 4.58
N ASP A 206 1.84 43.33 3.75
CA ASP A 206 2.67 44.16 2.85
C ASP A 206 3.65 45.04 3.64
N PHE A 207 3.18 45.60 4.76
CA PHE A 207 4.05 46.36 5.67
C PHE A 207 5.16 45.47 6.25
N ILE A 208 4.83 44.28 6.77
CA ILE A 208 5.82 43.36 7.35
C ILE A 208 6.85 42.94 6.29
N ALA A 209 6.42 42.60 5.08
CA ALA A 209 7.31 42.25 3.98
C ALA A 209 8.28 43.40 3.65
N GLN A 210 7.79 44.64 3.59
CA GLN A 210 8.65 45.82 3.39
C GLN A 210 9.63 46.04 4.55
N GLN A 211 9.24 45.74 5.79
CA GLN A 211 10.16 45.85 6.93
C GLN A 211 11.20 44.73 6.95
N MET A 212 10.83 43.52 6.52
CA MET A 212 11.77 42.41 6.31
C MET A 212 12.83 42.84 5.31
N GLU A 213 12.44 43.31 4.12
CA GLU A 213 13.39 43.70 3.08
C GLU A 213 14.32 44.85 3.51
N LYS A 214 13.80 45.80 4.30
CA LYS A 214 14.62 46.91 4.82
C LYS A 214 15.62 46.48 5.89
N LYS A 215 15.27 45.53 6.75
CA LYS A 215 16.06 45.17 7.94
C LYS A 215 16.93 43.92 7.72
N TYR A 216 16.44 42.99 6.92
CA TYR A 216 17.05 41.72 6.56
C TYR A 216 16.89 41.50 5.05
N PRO A 217 17.68 42.20 4.22
CA PRO A 217 17.59 42.09 2.76
C PRO A 217 17.73 40.65 2.30
N ASP A 218 17.01 40.27 1.24
CA ASP A 218 16.99 38.94 0.62
C ASP A 218 16.48 37.78 1.50
N GLU A 219 16.41 37.91 2.84
CA GLU A 219 15.98 36.80 3.71
C GLU A 219 14.55 36.34 3.40
N LEU A 220 13.67 37.27 3.01
CA LEU A 220 12.30 36.94 2.66
C LEU A 220 12.25 36.14 1.35
N ASP A 221 12.98 36.57 0.32
CA ASP A 221 13.06 35.87 -0.96
C ASP A 221 13.63 34.46 -0.77
N GLN A 222 14.73 34.33 -0.02
CA GLN A 222 15.34 33.02 0.23
C GLN A 222 14.46 32.05 1.04
N VAL A 223 13.48 32.54 1.81
CA VAL A 223 12.47 31.69 2.47
C VAL A 223 11.50 31.09 1.44
N PHE A 224 11.20 31.84 0.39
CA PHE A 224 10.22 31.48 -0.64
C PHE A 224 10.83 30.95 -1.95
N ASP A 225 12.15 30.96 -2.07
CA ASP A 225 12.92 30.34 -3.16
C ASP A 225 12.67 28.83 -3.28
N GLU A 226 13.02 28.27 -4.42
CA GLU A 226 13.00 26.83 -4.65
C GLU A 226 13.97 26.12 -3.69
N GLY A 227 13.48 25.12 -2.95
CA GLY A 227 14.22 24.48 -1.86
C GLY A 227 14.31 25.31 -0.56
N GLY A 228 13.65 26.47 -0.49
CA GLY A 228 13.56 27.30 0.71
C GLY A 228 12.64 26.73 1.79
N GLU A 229 12.60 27.35 2.97
CA GLU A 229 11.80 26.88 4.10
C GLU A 229 10.30 26.79 3.79
N ALA A 230 9.77 27.69 2.96
CA ALA A 230 8.36 27.66 2.58
C ALA A 230 8.01 26.38 1.82
N GLU A 231 8.93 25.84 1.02
CA GLU A 231 8.71 24.57 0.33
C GLU A 231 8.75 23.39 1.29
N HIS A 232 9.74 23.34 2.19
CA HIS A 232 9.80 22.31 3.24
C HIS A 232 8.51 22.26 4.06
N LEU A 233 8.00 23.43 4.44
CA LEU A 233 6.75 23.55 5.19
C LEU A 233 5.54 23.06 4.41
N ARG A 234 5.45 23.38 3.11
CA ARG A 234 4.35 22.91 2.26
C ARG A 234 4.39 21.41 2.05
N ARG A 235 5.59 20.82 1.91
CA ARG A 235 5.76 19.36 1.80
C ARG A 235 5.33 18.69 3.09
N ALA A 236 5.89 19.10 4.22
CA ALA A 236 5.54 18.58 5.54
C ALA A 236 4.04 18.67 5.85
N ALA A 237 3.39 19.81 5.56
CA ALA A 237 1.97 20.03 5.83
C ALA A 237 1.01 19.14 5.01
N ARG A 238 1.50 18.48 3.94
CA ARG A 238 0.73 17.54 3.12
C ARG A 238 0.92 16.08 3.55
N ARG A 239 1.74 15.81 4.56
CA ARG A 239 2.04 14.46 5.04
C ARG A 239 1.33 14.18 6.35
N GLU A 240 1.00 12.90 6.55
CA GLU A 240 0.44 12.39 7.79
C GLU A 240 1.24 11.18 8.26
N LEU A 241 1.71 11.21 9.51
CA LEU A 241 2.34 10.06 10.17
C LEU A 241 1.21 9.10 10.56
N GLY A 242 0.88 8.16 9.67
CA GLY A 242 -0.16 7.14 9.89
C GLY A 242 -1.16 6.98 8.75
N GLY A 243 -1.07 7.80 7.68
CA GLY A 243 -1.93 7.70 6.49
C GLY A 243 -1.39 6.78 5.38
N ALA A 244 -0.16 6.27 5.51
CA ALA A 244 0.33 5.19 4.66
C ALA A 244 -0.43 3.92 5.07
N GLY A 245 -1.36 3.50 4.22
CA GLY A 245 -2.31 2.42 4.51
C GLY A 245 -1.64 1.20 5.13
N MET A 246 -1.96 0.97 6.41
CA MET A 246 -2.00 -0.36 7.00
C MET A 246 -3.28 -1.07 6.56
#